data_AF-A0A9J6P540-F1
#
_entry.id   AF-A0A9J6P540-F1
#
_cell.length_a   1.000
_cell.length_b   1.000
_cell.length_c   1.000
_cell.angle_alpha   90.00
_cell.angle_beta   90.00
_cell.angle_gamma   90.00
#
_symmetry.space_group_name_H-M   'P 1'
#
loop_
_entity.id
_entity.type
_entity.pdbx_description
1 polymer ?
#
loop_
_entity_poly.entity_id
_entity_poly.type
_entity_poly.pdbx_seq_one_letter_code
_entity_poly.pdbx_strand_id
1 'polypeptide(L)' 'MIDIGQKITLTISKSRKRINGKVIYKNKFYFIVQDINTNEKESFHWNDIKTKAIEIIEG' A
#
# COMPACT_ATOMS: atom_id res chain seq x y z
N MET A 1 -7.27 10.01 1.08
CA MET A 1 -6.45 9.98 2.33
C MET A 1 -6.62 8.59 2.89
N ILE A 2 -5.55 7.81 3.04
CA ILE A 2 -5.70 6.37 3.26
C ILE A 2 -6.10 6.06 4.71
N ASP A 3 -7.08 5.19 4.90
CA ASP A 3 -7.53 4.76 6.22
C ASP A 3 -7.44 3.27 6.48
N ILE A 4 -7.36 2.90 7.77
CA ILE A 4 -7.44 1.51 8.19
C ILE A 4 -8.81 0.97 7.77
N GLY A 5 -8.82 -0.17 7.08
CA GLY A 5 -10.03 -0.73 6.51
C GLY A 5 -10.18 -0.52 5.01
N GLN A 6 -9.51 0.50 4.45
CA GLN A 6 -9.64 0.85 3.04
C GLN A 6 -9.00 -0.20 2.13
N LYS A 7 -9.71 -0.56 1.07
CA LYS A 7 -9.16 -1.37 -0.02
C LYS A 7 -8.42 -0.45 -0.99
N ILE A 8 -7.21 -0.84 -1.36
CA ILE A 8 -6.36 -0.07 -2.26
C ILE A 8 -5.63 -0.99 -3.22
N THR A 9 -5.33 -0.46 -4.40
CA THR A 9 -4.36 -1.05 -5.30
C THR A 9 -3.05 -0.27 -5.22
N LEU A 10 -1.95 -0.94 -4.90
CA LEU A 10 -0.61 -0.37 -4.96
C LEU A 10 0.11 -0.84 -6.23
N THR A 11 0.82 0.08 -6.88
CA THR A 11 1.78 -0.24 -7.95
C THR A 11 3.17 0.19 -7.48
N ILE A 12 4.12 -0.77 -7.42
CA ILE A 12 5.50 -0.52 -7.00
C ILE A 12 6.35 -0.32 -8.26
N SER A 13 6.80 0.91 -8.50
CA SER A 13 7.45 1.33 -9.76
C SER A 13 8.72 0.53 -10.07
N LYS A 14 9.52 0.18 -9.05
CA LYS A 14 10.80 -0.53 -9.24
C LYS A 14 10.63 -1.97 -9.73
N SER A 15 9.61 -2.68 -9.25
CA SER A 15 9.40 -4.10 -9.53
C SER A 15 8.24 -4.36 -10.48
N ARG A 16 7.47 -3.33 -10.85
CA ARG A 16 6.16 -3.45 -11.52
C ARG A 16 5.20 -4.39 -10.78
N LYS A 17 5.43 -4.61 -9.48
CA LYS A 17 4.55 -5.41 -8.63
C LYS A 17 3.28 -4.62 -8.37
N ARG A 18 2.15 -5.30 -8.47
CA ARG A 18 0.84 -4.76 -8.12
C ARG A 18 0.28 -5.53 -6.94
N ILE A 19 -0.16 -4.83 -5.91
CA ILE A 19 -0.77 -5.41 -4.71
C ILE A 19 -2.20 -4.92 -4.65
N ASN A 20 -3.14 -5.85 -4.60
CA ASN A 20 -4.53 -5.53 -4.33
C ASN A 20 -4.80 -5.90 -2.88
N GLY A 21 -4.99 -4.91 -2.03
CA GLY A 21 -4.92 -5.15 -0.60
C GLY A 21 -5.81 -4.25 0.23
N LYS A 22 -5.84 -4.55 1.53
CA LYS A 22 -6.54 -3.77 2.54
C LYS A 22 -5.52 -3.17 3.51
N VAL A 23 -5.69 -1.90 3.84
CA VAL A 23 -4.86 -1.24 4.86
C VAL A 23 -5.29 -1.76 6.23
N ILE A 24 -4.36 -2.39 6.94
CA ILE A 24 -4.63 -3.00 8.25
C ILE A 24 -3.99 -2.21 9.39
N TYR A 25 -3.03 -1.33 9.07
CA TYR A 25 -2.36 -0.48 10.02
C TYR A 25 -1.84 0.77 9.33
N LYS A 26 -1.87 1.91 10.04
CA LYS A 26 -1.17 3.12 9.63
C LYS A 26 -0.67 3.90 10.84
N ASN A 27 0.43 4.60 10.66
CA ASN A 27 0.89 5.65 11.57
C ASN A 27 1.46 6.83 10.76
N LYS A 28 2.14 7.76 11.42
CA LYS A 28 2.71 8.96 10.78
C LYS A 28 3.87 8.69 9.81
N PHE A 29 4.47 7.50 9.82
CA PHE A 29 5.67 7.17 9.06
C PHE A 29 5.43 6.13 7.97
N TYR A 30 4.61 5.12 8.27
CA TYR A 30 4.34 4.01 7.37
C TYR A 30 2.91 3.49 7.52
N PHE A 31 2.52 2.65 6.58
CA PHE A 31 1.28 1.88 6.60
C PHE A 31 1.57 0.42 6.22
N ILE A 32 0.67 -0.49 6.59
CA ILE A 32 0.76 -1.90 6.25
C ILE A 32 -0.48 -2.28 5.44
N VAL A 33 -0.23 -2.96 4.33
CA VAL A 33 -1.26 -3.52 3.46
C VAL A 33 -1.20 -5.04 3.54
N GLN A 34 -2.37 -5.65 3.69
CA GLN A 34 -2.56 -7.09 3.55
C GLN A 34 -3.09 -7.37 2.14
N ASP A 35 -2.38 -8.18 1.36
CA ASP A 35 -2.86 -8.64 0.05
C ASP A 35 -4.09 -9.54 0.24
N ILE A 36 -5.14 -9.30 -0.56
CA ILE A 36 -6.41 -10.03 -0.43
C ILE A 36 -6.34 -11.48 -0.91
N ASN A 37 -5.38 -11.81 -1.78
CA ASN A 37 -5.26 -13.13 -2.39
C ASN A 37 -4.32 -14.03 -1.59
N THR A 38 -3.21 -13.46 -1.11
CA THR A 38 -2.17 -14.25 -0.42
C THR A 38 -2.20 -14.08 1.09
N ASN A 39 -2.93 -13.09 1.62
CA ASN A 39 -2.88 -12.67 3.03
C ASN A 39 -1.49 -12.22 3.52
N GLU A 40 -0.52 -12.06 2.60
CA GLU A 40 0.79 -11.51 2.93
C GLU A 40 0.66 -10.04 3.34
N LYS A 41 1.54 -9.61 4.26
CA LYS A 41 1.54 -8.26 4.81
C LYS A 41 2.81 -7.55 4.38
N GLU A 42 2.65 -6.38 3.79
CA GLU A 42 3.77 -5.54 3.35
C GLU A 42 3.66 -4.15 3.94
N SER A 43 4.79 -3.62 4.40
CA SER A 43 4.90 -2.28 4.98
C SER A 43 5.47 -1.30 3.96
N PHE A 44 4.88 -0.11 3.91
CA PHE A 44 5.26 0.94 2.97
C PHE A 44 5.41 2.28 3.68
N HIS A 45 6.47 3.02 3.35
CA HIS A 45 6.67 4.35 3.91
C HIS A 45 5.84 5.38 3.14
N TRP A 46 5.30 6.38 3.84
CA TRP A 46 4.64 7.51 3.16
C TRP A 46 5.58 8.24 2.20
N ASN A 47 6.89 8.17 2.45
CA ASN A 47 7.90 8.76 1.58
C ASN A 47 8.01 8.03 0.23
N ASP A 48 7.65 6.75 0.15
CA ASP A 48 7.64 6.00 -1.10
C ASP A 48 6.57 6.51 -2.06
N ILE A 49 5.45 7.01 -1.51
CA ILE A 49 4.41 7.69 -2.28
C ILE A 49 4.90 9.06 -2.73
N LYS A 50 5.52 9.84 -1.83
CA LYS A 50 6.06 11.18 -2.16
C LYS A 50 7.11 11.13 -3.26
N THR A 51 7.94 10.09 -3.26
CA THR A 51 9.01 9.87 -4.25
C THR A 51 8.52 9.14 -5.51
N LYS A 52 7.21 8.84 -5.63
CA LYS A 52 6.62 8.05 -6.73
C LYS A 52 7.25 6.67 -6.91
N ALA A 53 7.86 6.12 -5.87
CA ALA A 53 8.28 4.73 -5.82
C ALA A 53 7.06 3.80 -5.72
N ILE A 54 5.96 4.29 -5.13
CA ILE A 54 4.67 3.62 -5.02
C ILE A 54 3.58 4.57 -5.49
N GLU A 55 2.71 4.07 -6.35
CA GLU A 55 1.47 4.74 -6.75
C GLU A 55 0.28 4.01 -6.15
N ILE A 56 -0.69 4.78 -5.67
CA ILE A 56 -1.89 4.24 -5.03
C ILE A 56 -3.07 4.60 -5.91
N ILE A 57 -3.72 3.57 -6.41
CA ILE A 57 -4.96 3.69 -7.17
C ILE A 57 -6.06 3.28 -6.19
N GLU A 58 -6.85 4.25 -5.76
CA GLU A 58 -8.06 3.97 -4.97
C GLU A 58 -8.99 3.10 -5.83
N GLY A 59 -9.47 2.00 -5.23
CA GLY A 59 -10.41 1.07 -5.82
C GLY A 59 -11.77 1.17 -5.16
#